data_AF-A0A954RN29-F1
#
_entry.id   AF-A0A954RN29-F1
#
_cell.length_a   1.000
_cell.length_b   1.000
_cell.length_c   1.000
_cell.angle_alpha   90.00
_cell.angle_beta   90.00
_cell.angle_gamma   90.00
#
_symmetry.space_group_name_H-M   'P 1'
#
loop_
_entity.id
_entity.type
_entity.pdbx_description
1 polymer ?
#
loop_
_entity_poly.entity_id
_entity_poly.type
_entity_poly.pdbx_seq_one_letter_code
_entity_poly.pdbx_strand_id
1 'polypeptide(L)'
;MKSTINRHASTTVAARIAGEDIKPGDFVAVLSEVIELPSFFWSCSSVTLPVDEPVRSRYLPRDAGQPFRVVAICLPFVYANRPRGSLATFDIRRHQLVRLDPQSGREVWKRLRKSC
;
A
#
# COMPACT_ATOMS: atom_id res chain seq x y z
N MET A 1 -36.05 -17.35 24.86
CA MET A 1 -35.72 -16.81 23.52
C MET A 1 -34.35 -16.16 23.60
N LYS A 2 -33.31 -16.76 23.00
CA LYS A 2 -31.97 -16.16 22.96
C LYS A 2 -31.99 -15.07 21.88
N SER A 3 -31.84 -13.81 22.29
CA SER A 3 -31.70 -12.68 21.36
C SER A 3 -30.42 -12.86 20.56
N THR A 4 -30.56 -13.14 19.27
CA THR A 4 -29.45 -13.15 18.32
C THR A 4 -29.02 -11.69 18.15
N ILE A 5 -27.95 -11.30 18.85
CA ILE A 5 -27.34 -9.98 18.68
C ILE A 5 -26.93 -9.88 17.21
N ASN A 6 -27.67 -9.06 16.46
CA ASN A 6 -27.38 -8.72 15.09
C ASN A 6 -26.04 -7.95 15.12
N ARG A 7 -24.93 -8.66 14.84
CA ARG A 7 -23.62 -8.02 14.69
C ARG A 7 -23.70 -7.16 13.45
N HIS A 8 -24.05 -5.88 13.64
CA HIS A 8 -23.89 -4.87 12.62
C HIS A 8 -22.48 -5.01 12.04
N ALA A 9 -22.38 -5.20 10.72
CA ALA A 9 -21.10 -5.26 10.04
C ALA A 9 -20.41 -3.90 10.24
N SER A 10 -19.50 -3.82 11.21
CA SER A 10 -18.78 -2.59 11.52
C SER A 10 -17.70 -2.39 10.46
N THR A 11 -17.86 -1.36 9.64
CA THR A 11 -16.82 -0.96 8.69
C THR A 11 -15.61 -0.40 9.46
N THR A 12 -14.44 -0.99 9.24
CA THR A 12 -13.16 -0.48 9.75
C THR A 12 -12.44 0.31 8.67
N VAL A 13 -11.71 1.36 9.05
CA VAL A 13 -11.02 2.26 8.11
C VAL A 13 -9.52 1.95 8.07
N ALA A 14 -8.93 1.93 6.87
CA ALA A 14 -7.48 1.95 6.70
C ALA A 14 -6.97 3.39 6.81
N ALA A 15 -5.91 3.62 7.59
CA ALA A 15 -5.38 4.95 7.86
C ALA A 15 -4.01 5.14 7.22
N ARG A 16 -3.75 6.32 6.65
CA ARG A 16 -2.40 6.69 6.19
C ARG A 16 -1.43 6.66 7.36
N ILE A 17 -0.23 6.17 7.10
CA ILE A 17 0.80 5.98 8.11
C ILE A 17 2.12 6.59 7.63
N ALA A 18 2.81 7.31 8.52
CA ALA A 18 4.15 7.81 8.28
C ALA A 18 5.17 6.68 8.38
N GLY A 19 6.33 6.81 7.74
CA GLY A 19 7.32 5.73 7.70
C GLY A 19 7.81 5.29 9.07
N GLU A 20 8.07 6.29 9.92
CA GLU A 20 8.53 6.19 11.30
C GLU A 20 7.52 5.49 12.24
N ASP A 21 6.24 5.50 11.89
CA ASP A 21 5.18 4.88 12.69
C ASP A 21 4.94 3.42 12.34
N ILE A 22 5.49 2.94 11.22
CA ILE A 22 5.34 1.54 10.75
C ILE A 22 6.12 0.62 11.69
N LYS A 23 5.53 -0.52 12.04
CA LYS A 23 6.16 -1.51 12.93
C LYS A 23 6.17 -2.91 12.30
N PRO A 24 7.20 -3.73 12.57
CA PRO A 24 7.14 -5.16 12.23
C PRO A 24 5.88 -5.81 12.79
N GLY A 25 5.19 -6.58 11.94
CA GLY A 25 3.92 -7.21 12.26
C GLY A 25 2.68 -6.42 11.83
N ASP A 26 2.81 -5.14 11.46
CA ASP A 26 1.72 -4.36 10.88
C ASP A 26 1.24 -4.99 9.57
N PHE A 27 -0.07 -4.91 9.33
CA PHE A 27 -0.66 -5.15 8.02
C PHE A 27 -0.80 -3.81 7.31
N VAL A 28 -0.07 -3.64 6.21
CA VAL A 28 -0.11 -2.43 5.39
C VAL A 28 -0.63 -2.74 4.00
N ALA A 29 -1.14 -1.73 3.31
CA ALA A 29 -1.48 -1.81 1.89
C ALA A 29 -0.97 -0.56 1.17
N VAL A 30 -0.73 -0.68 -0.13
CA VAL A 30 -0.40 0.47 -0.97
C VAL A 30 -1.67 1.26 -1.26
N LEU A 31 -1.66 2.56 -0.98
CA LEU A 31 -2.72 3.49 -1.32
C LEU A 31 -2.48 4.15 -2.68
N SER A 32 -1.23 4.55 -2.94
CA SER A 32 -0.80 5.10 -4.22
C SER A 32 0.72 4.99 -4.35
N GLU A 33 1.21 5.11 -5.57
CA GLU A 33 2.63 5.17 -5.88
C GLU A 33 2.92 6.41 -6.75
N VAL A 34 4.10 6.99 -6.55
CA VAL A 34 4.63 8.07 -7.39
C VAL A 34 5.71 7.49 -8.30
N ILE A 35 5.54 7.72 -9.60
CA ILE A 35 6.54 7.44 -10.63
C ILE A 35 7.07 8.75 -11.21
N GLU A 36 8.28 8.69 -11.73
CA GLU A 36 8.93 9.77 -12.46
C GLU A 36 9.11 9.31 -13.91
N LEU A 37 8.51 10.05 -14.84
CA LEU A 37 8.68 9.84 -16.27
C LEU A 37 9.14 11.15 -16.92
N PRO A 38 9.96 11.11 -17.98
CA PRO A 38 10.35 12.29 -18.72
C PRO A 38 9.16 13.10 -19.25
N SER A 39 9.30 14.42 -19.32
CA SER A 39 8.24 15.35 -19.72
C SER A 39 7.72 15.08 -21.13
N PHE A 40 8.52 14.52 -22.04
CA PHE A 40 8.09 14.23 -23.42
C PHE A 40 6.91 13.25 -23.51
N PHE A 41 6.59 12.50 -22.44
CA PHE A 41 5.38 11.68 -22.37
C PHE A 41 4.07 12.49 -22.27
N TRP A 42 4.15 13.79 -21.97
CA TRP A 42 3.00 14.70 -21.90
C TRP A 42 2.98 15.62 -23.12
N SER A 43 1.97 15.46 -23.99
CA SER A 43 1.79 16.32 -25.16
C SER A 43 1.84 17.81 -24.78
N CYS A 44 2.55 18.62 -25.59
CA CYS A 44 2.79 20.05 -25.38
C CYS A 44 3.69 20.43 -24.19
N SER A 45 4.33 19.48 -23.49
CA SER A 45 5.31 19.78 -22.43
C SER A 45 6.57 20.47 -22.94
N SER A 46 6.93 20.26 -24.22
CA SER A 46 8.12 20.85 -24.84
C SER A 46 8.10 22.38 -24.92
N VAL A 47 6.93 23.01 -24.72
CA VAL A 47 6.79 24.47 -24.69
C VAL A 47 7.24 25.05 -23.33
N THR A 48 7.13 24.28 -22.26
CA THR A 48 7.35 24.75 -20.89
C THR A 48 8.45 24.02 -20.13
N LEU A 49 8.84 22.82 -20.56
CA LEU A 49 9.82 21.97 -19.88
C LEU A 49 10.83 21.36 -20.86
N PRO A 50 12.09 21.16 -20.44
CA PRO A 50 13.05 20.31 -21.16
C PRO A 50 12.50 18.89 -21.36
N VAL A 51 12.84 18.23 -22.47
CA VAL A 51 12.31 16.90 -22.83
C VAL A 51 12.60 15.81 -21.80
N ASP A 52 13.74 15.91 -21.12
CA ASP A 52 14.20 14.95 -20.10
C ASP A 52 13.81 15.36 -18.67
N GLU A 53 13.10 16.47 -18.50
CA GLU A 53 12.65 16.94 -17.19
C GLU A 53 11.71 15.91 -16.55
N PRO A 54 12.00 15.41 -15.34
CA PRO A 54 11.18 14.38 -14.70
C PRO A 54 9.85 14.95 -14.18
N VAL A 55 8.74 14.40 -14.66
CA VAL A 55 7.39 14.72 -14.18
C VAL A 55 6.94 13.64 -13.20
N ARG A 56 6.62 14.06 -11.96
CA ARG A 56 6.13 13.17 -10.90
C ARG A 56 4.62 12.94 -11.06
N SER A 57 4.24 11.70 -11.33
CA SER A 57 2.84 11.30 -11.45
C SER A 57 2.45 10.31 -10.36
N ARG A 58 1.32 10.57 -9.71
CA ARG A 58 0.73 9.67 -8.72
C ARG A 58 -0.29 8.77 -9.40
N TYR A 59 -0.21 7.47 -9.16
CA TYR A 59 -1.15 6.50 -9.69
C TYR A 59 -1.53 5.43 -8.65
N LEU A 60 -2.56 4.65 -8.97
CA LEU A 60 -3.02 3.53 -8.16
C LEU A 60 -2.44 2.23 -8.75
N PRO A 61 -1.50 1.55 -8.07
CA PRO A 61 -0.91 0.33 -8.61
C PRO A 61 -1.88 -0.85 -8.56
N ARG A 62 -1.61 -1.89 -9.37
CA ARG A 62 -2.49 -3.07 -9.50
C ARG A 62 -2.67 -3.84 -8.18
N ASP A 63 -1.67 -3.79 -7.31
CA ASP A 63 -1.69 -4.43 -5.99
C ASP A 63 -2.17 -3.49 -4.87
N ALA A 64 -2.70 -2.30 -5.22
CA ALA A 64 -3.32 -1.43 -4.25
C ALA A 64 -4.44 -2.14 -3.47
N GLY A 65 -4.47 -1.92 -2.16
CA GLY A 65 -5.39 -2.60 -1.26
C GLY A 65 -5.03 -4.06 -0.91
N GLN A 66 -4.01 -4.67 -1.53
CA GLN A 66 -3.53 -5.99 -1.08
C GLN A 66 -2.84 -5.86 0.28
N PRO A 67 -3.10 -6.77 1.24
CA PRO A 67 -2.44 -6.74 2.53
C PRO A 67 -1.00 -7.28 2.42
N PHE A 68 -0.05 -6.52 2.95
CA PHE A 68 1.35 -6.88 3.14
C PHE A 68 1.66 -6.93 4.63
N ARG A 69 2.38 -7.96 5.09
CA ARG A 69 2.79 -8.05 6.50
C ARG A 69 4.21 -7.56 6.65
N VAL A 70 4.42 -6.45 7.37
CA VAL A 70 5.75 -5.88 7.59
C VAL A 70 6.62 -6.85 8.39
N VAL A 71 7.84 -7.08 7.93
CA VAL A 71 8.82 -7.97 8.57
C VAL A 71 10.05 -7.25 9.07
N ALA A 72 10.53 -6.23 8.35
CA ALA A 72 11.70 -5.45 8.71
C ALA A 72 11.59 -4.04 8.14
N ILE A 73 12.31 -3.09 8.75
CA ILE A 73 12.28 -1.68 8.38
C ILE A 73 13.71 -1.14 8.45
N CYS A 74 14.12 -0.46 7.39
CA CYS A 74 15.34 0.33 7.32
C CYS A 74 14.99 1.59 6.52
N LEU A 75 14.50 2.63 7.19
CA LEU A 75 13.93 3.79 6.50
C LEU A 75 14.91 4.36 5.46
N PRO A 76 14.42 4.70 4.24
CA PRO A 76 13.01 4.74 3.80
C PRO A 76 12.44 3.39 3.29
N PHE A 77 13.16 2.29 3.47
CA PHE A 77 12.78 0.97 2.95
C PHE A 77 12.00 0.15 3.98
N VAL A 78 10.82 -0.31 3.58
CA VAL A 78 9.95 -1.21 4.36
C VAL A 78 9.89 -2.55 3.65
N TYR A 79 10.27 -3.60 4.36
CA TYR A 79 10.22 -4.97 3.85
C TYR A 79 8.98 -5.65 4.40
N ALA A 80 8.16 -6.20 3.52
CA ALA A 80 6.91 -6.84 3.89
C ALA A 80 6.67 -8.10 3.06
N ASN A 81 6.13 -9.13 3.68
CA ASN A 81 5.72 -10.33 2.95
C ASN A 81 4.43 -10.06 2.18
N ARG A 82 4.25 -10.73 1.04
CA ARG A 82 2.96 -10.96 0.39
C ARG A 82 2.23 -12.13 1.05
N PRO A 83 0.90 -12.25 0.93
CA PRO A 83 0.15 -13.37 1.49
C PRO A 83 0.68 -14.75 1.06
N ARG A 84 1.24 -14.83 -0.15
CA ARG A 84 1.85 -16.03 -0.73
C ARG A 84 3.32 -16.29 -0.34
N GLY A 85 3.89 -15.47 0.55
CA GLY A 85 5.22 -15.69 1.13
C GLY A 85 6.40 -15.02 0.41
N SER A 86 6.23 -14.45 -0.79
CA SER A 86 7.29 -13.66 -1.43
C SER A 86 7.52 -12.34 -0.67
N LEU A 87 8.76 -11.85 -0.63
CA LEU A 87 9.08 -10.54 -0.09
C LEU A 87 8.71 -9.41 -1.07
N ALA A 88 8.23 -8.30 -0.53
CA ALA A 88 8.05 -7.03 -1.20
C ALA A 88 8.87 -5.95 -0.47
N THR A 89 9.44 -5.03 -1.24
CA THR A 89 10.18 -3.88 -0.72
C THR A 89 9.45 -2.62 -1.14
N PHE A 90 9.10 -1.78 -0.17
CA PHE A 90 8.50 -0.48 -0.40
C PHE A 90 9.52 0.61 -0.08
N ASP A 91 9.80 1.47 -1.06
CA ASP A 91 10.41 2.78 -0.79
C ASP A 91 9.28 3.77 -0.46
N ILE A 92 9.16 4.18 0.79
CA ILE A 92 8.07 5.05 1.27
C ILE A 92 8.11 6.47 0.67
N ARG A 93 9.21 6.85 0.01
CA ARG A 93 9.29 8.12 -0.73
C ARG A 93 8.50 8.07 -2.02
N ARG A 94 8.29 6.85 -2.56
CA ARG A 94 7.48 6.57 -3.76
C ARG A 94 6.11 6.01 -3.39
N HIS A 95 6.05 5.15 -2.38
CA HIS A 95 4.83 4.45 -1.99
C HIS A 95 4.16 5.14 -0.80
N GLN A 96 2.90 5.53 -0.98
CA GLN A 96 2.06 5.91 0.14
C GLN A 96 1.39 4.65 0.71
N LEU A 97 1.76 4.30 1.93
CA LEU A 97 1.20 3.15 2.65
C LEU A 97 0.05 3.57 3.57
N VAL A 98 -0.89 2.65 3.75
CA VAL A 98 -1.94 2.71 4.78
C VAL A 98 -1.81 1.52 5.71
N ARG A 99 -2.00 1.74 7.01
CA ARG A 99 -2.16 0.67 8.00
C ARG A 99 -3.61 0.16 7.93
N LEU A 100 -3.75 -1.14 7.75
CA LEU A 100 -5.04 -1.82 7.81
C LEU A 100 -5.44 -2.08 9.27
N ASP A 101 -6.75 -2.18 9.52
CA ASP A 101 -7.23 -2.70 10.80
C ASP A 101 -6.62 -4.10 11.06
N PRO A 102 -6.06 -4.36 12.25
CA PRO A 102 -5.35 -5.62 12.53
C PRO A 102 -6.21 -6.88 12.36
N GLN A 103 -7.52 -6.82 12.67
CA GLN A 103 -8.41 -7.96 12.55
C GLN A 103 -8.76 -8.22 11.08
N SER A 104 -9.20 -7.18 10.37
CA SER A 104 -9.54 -7.23 8.95
C SER A 104 -8.32 -7.62 8.08
N GLY A 105 -7.19 -6.93 8.27
CA GLY A 105 -5.95 -7.20 7.53
C GLY A 105 -5.45 -8.63 7.71
N ARG A 106 -5.50 -9.15 8.94
CA ARG A 106 -5.14 -10.55 9.24
C ARG A 106 -6.09 -11.55 8.59
N GLU A 107 -7.39 -11.26 8.59
CA GLU A 107 -8.40 -12.13 7.99
C GLU A 107 -8.23 -12.24 6.48
N VAL A 108 -8.12 -11.09 5.79
CA VAL A 108 -7.90 -11.05 4.34
C VAL A 108 -6.57 -11.71 3.98
N TRP A 109 -5.50 -11.43 4.73
CA TRP A 109 -4.20 -12.08 4.56
C TRP A 109 -4.29 -13.61 4.60
N LYS A 110 -4.99 -14.16 5.60
CA LYS A 110 -5.18 -15.61 5.75
C LYS A 110 -5.97 -16.21 4.58
N ARG A 111 -7.00 -15.51 4.10
CA ARG A 111 -7.82 -15.95 2.96
C ARG A 111 -7.00 -15.99 1.68
N LEU A 112 -6.28 -14.92 1.36
CA LEU A 112 -5.44 -14.82 0.16
C LEU A 112 -4.29 -15.86 0.14
N ARG A 113 -3.82 -16.28 1.32
CA ARG A 113 -2.83 -17.35 1.44
C ARG A 113 -3.38 -18.74 1.10
N LYS A 114 -4.70 -18.96 1.25
CA LYS A 114 -5.38 -20.25 1.01
C LYS A 114 -5.95 -20.41 -0.39
N SER A 115 -6.14 -19.33 -1.15
CA SER A 115 -6.81 -19.35 -2.47
C SER A 115 -5.91 -19.84 -3.62
N CYS A 116 -5.09 -20.86 -3.39
CA CYS A 116 -4.32 -21.57 -4.42
C CYS A 116 -4.41 -23.07 -4.17
#